data_AF-A0A178DWW8-F1
#
_entry.id   AF-A0A178DWW8-F1
#
_cell.length_a   1.000
_cell.length_b   1.000
_cell.length_c   1.000
_cell.angle_alpha   90.00
_cell.angle_beta   90.00
_cell.angle_gamma   90.00
#
_symmetry.space_group_name_H-M   'P 1'
#
loop_
_entity.id
_entity.type
_entity.pdbx_description
1 polymer ?
#
loop_
_entity_poly.entity_id
_entity_poly.type
_entity_poly.pdbx_seq_one_letter_code
_entity_poly.pdbx_strand_id
1 'polypeptide(L)'
;MRFQLLSTTALAATASAHSIFQKVSVNGVDQGQLKGVRAPDSDYPITSVTDSSFACNKDLRHKDSTVISIPAGAKVGAWWGHVIGGAQGSNDPDHPIAKSHKGPIQYYLAKVDNAATAGTTGLQWFKVAHDGLSNGKWAVDTMISNNGWHYFTMPTCVAPGDYLLRVELIALHGAQNQGGAQFYMECAQIRVTGTGTNKGSNFVSFPGAYKANDPGVQVNVYDTKGQPYMGGANYVIPGPAPITCTAGQNGSGGSTPSEPQPEPQPAPEAPSAGAALYGQCGGATWAGPTTCAEGTCKANGDYYSQCVPS
;
A
#
# COMPACT_ATOMS: atom_id res chain seq x y z
N MET A 1 64.10 24.34 -8.13
CA MET A 1 62.95 23.64 -7.53
C MET A 1 61.75 23.81 -8.46
N ARG A 2 61.27 22.73 -9.09
CA ARG A 2 60.07 22.74 -9.93
C ARG A 2 58.91 22.26 -9.07
N PHE A 3 57.96 23.13 -8.74
CA PHE A 3 56.71 22.76 -8.08
C PHE A 3 55.75 22.23 -9.14
N GLN A 4 55.46 20.93 -9.13
CA GLN A 4 54.33 20.34 -9.86
C GLN A 4 53.07 20.53 -9.01
N LEU A 5 52.15 21.38 -9.46
CA LEU A 5 50.79 21.39 -8.94
C LEU A 5 50.06 20.15 -9.48
N LEU A 6 49.72 19.20 -8.61
CA LEU A 6 48.69 18.21 -8.92
C LEU A 6 47.33 18.89 -8.78
N SER A 7 46.66 19.13 -9.90
CA SER A 7 45.24 19.50 -9.91
C SER A 7 44.40 18.24 -9.74
N THR A 8 43.86 18.03 -8.53
CA THR A 8 42.84 17.00 -8.28
C THR A 8 41.49 17.49 -8.79
N THR A 9 41.07 17.03 -9.97
CA THR A 9 39.71 17.24 -10.48
C THR A 9 38.76 16.39 -9.65
N ALA A 10 38.03 17.02 -8.72
CA ALA A 10 36.94 16.36 -8.01
C ALA A 10 35.77 16.16 -9.00
N LEU A 11 35.59 14.93 -9.48
CA LEU A 11 34.36 14.51 -10.15
C LEU A 11 33.27 14.45 -9.07
N ALA A 12 32.39 15.45 -9.04
CA ALA A 12 31.15 15.35 -8.26
C ALA A 12 30.30 14.27 -8.92
N ALA A 13 30.26 13.07 -8.33
CA ALA A 13 29.31 12.05 -8.73
C ALA A 13 27.90 12.60 -8.48
N THR A 14 27.19 12.94 -9.56
CA THR A 14 25.75 13.17 -9.51
C THR A 14 25.10 11.81 -9.30
N ALA A 15 24.93 11.41 -8.04
CA ALA A 15 24.12 10.24 -7.72
C ALA A 15 22.68 10.55 -8.15
N SER A 16 22.23 9.90 -9.23
CA SER A 16 20.81 9.78 -9.55
C SER A 16 20.22 8.89 -8.47
N ALA A 17 19.24 9.39 -7.73
CA ALA A 17 18.78 8.82 -6.47
C ALA A 17 17.27 8.55 -6.52
N HIS A 18 16.81 7.95 -7.61
CA HIS A 18 15.41 7.93 -8.02
C HIS A 18 14.82 6.51 -7.88
N SER A 19 13.51 6.33 -8.12
CA SER A 19 12.86 5.03 -7.95
C SER A 19 11.58 4.89 -8.78
N ILE A 20 11.23 3.65 -9.12
CA ILE A 20 10.04 3.28 -9.90
C ILE A 20 9.27 2.17 -9.17
N PHE A 21 7.96 2.36 -8.94
CA PHE A 21 7.06 1.29 -8.50
C PHE A 21 6.78 0.35 -9.68
N GLN A 22 7.14 -0.93 -9.53
CA GLN A 22 7.20 -1.84 -10.67
C GLN A 22 6.73 -3.28 -10.39
N LYS A 23 6.34 -3.63 -9.16
CA LYS A 23 5.70 -4.92 -8.85
C LYS A 23 4.68 -4.83 -7.72
N VAL A 24 3.61 -5.62 -7.85
CA VAL A 24 2.63 -5.83 -6.77
C VAL A 24 2.82 -7.22 -6.16
N SER A 25 2.64 -7.35 -4.86
CA SER A 25 2.39 -8.64 -4.21
C SER A 25 1.03 -8.69 -3.52
N VAL A 26 0.42 -9.86 -3.49
CA VAL A 26 -0.88 -10.10 -2.83
C VAL A 26 -0.71 -11.26 -1.88
N ASN A 27 -0.90 -11.03 -0.58
CA ASN A 27 -0.71 -12.02 0.49
C ASN A 27 0.64 -12.75 0.41
N GLY A 28 1.71 -11.99 0.11
CA GLY A 28 3.07 -12.50 -0.01
C GLY A 28 3.43 -13.09 -1.38
N VAL A 29 2.48 -13.21 -2.31
CA VAL A 29 2.73 -13.71 -3.67
C VAL A 29 3.07 -12.55 -4.60
N ASP A 30 4.34 -12.47 -5.03
CA ASP A 30 4.79 -11.54 -6.08
C ASP A 30 4.08 -11.84 -7.40
N GLN A 31 3.45 -10.82 -7.99
CA GLN A 31 2.69 -10.96 -9.24
C GLN A 31 3.58 -10.93 -10.48
N GLY A 32 4.85 -10.54 -10.34
CA GLY A 32 5.83 -10.50 -11.42
C GLY A 32 6.18 -9.08 -11.87
N GLN A 33 7.37 -8.96 -12.45
CA GLN A 33 7.92 -7.70 -12.97
C GLN A 33 6.96 -7.01 -13.95
N LEU A 34 6.56 -5.77 -13.62
CA LEU A 34 5.68 -4.90 -14.42
C LEU A 34 4.31 -5.46 -14.77
N LYS A 35 3.95 -6.63 -14.24
CA LYS A 35 2.67 -7.27 -14.55
C LYS A 35 1.54 -6.47 -13.93
N GLY A 36 0.65 -5.94 -14.76
CA GLY A 36 -0.45 -5.07 -14.32
C GLY A 36 0.00 -3.71 -13.77
N VAL A 37 1.26 -3.31 -13.91
CA VAL A 37 1.75 -1.98 -13.49
C VAL A 37 1.99 -1.12 -14.72
N ARG A 38 1.56 0.14 -14.66
CA ARG A 38 1.81 1.15 -15.69
C ARG A 38 2.98 2.01 -15.26
N ALA A 39 4.12 1.89 -15.92
CA ALA A 39 5.36 2.53 -15.50
C ALA A 39 6.13 3.20 -16.66
N PRO A 40 6.88 4.28 -16.39
CA PRO A 40 7.86 4.83 -17.32
C PRO A 40 9.14 3.98 -17.38
N ASP A 41 10.02 4.26 -18.34
CA ASP A 41 11.42 3.82 -18.30
C ASP A 41 12.28 4.70 -17.38
N SER A 42 11.89 5.96 -17.27
CA SER A 42 12.59 7.00 -16.52
C SER A 42 12.24 6.94 -15.04
N ASP A 43 13.24 7.02 -14.19
CA ASP A 43 13.11 7.15 -12.75
C ASP A 43 12.95 8.61 -12.29
N TYR A 44 13.19 9.61 -13.15
CA TYR A 44 13.03 11.03 -12.80
C TYR A 44 11.65 11.37 -12.21
N PRO A 45 11.60 12.26 -11.20
CA PRO A 45 10.37 12.55 -10.51
C PRO A 45 9.55 13.56 -11.29
N ILE A 46 8.24 13.58 -11.03
CA ILE A 46 7.45 14.78 -11.28
C ILE A 46 7.64 15.72 -10.10
N THR A 47 7.85 17.02 -10.35
CA THR A 47 7.99 18.04 -9.29
C THR A 47 6.82 19.04 -9.28
N SER A 48 6.08 19.13 -10.38
CA SER A 48 4.90 19.99 -10.48
C SER A 48 3.62 19.23 -10.10
N VAL A 49 2.96 19.65 -9.02
CA VAL A 49 1.67 19.08 -8.58
C VAL A 49 0.51 19.36 -9.56
N THR A 50 0.72 20.22 -10.55
CA THR A 50 -0.25 20.54 -11.61
C THR A 50 0.05 19.84 -12.92
N ASP A 51 1.07 18.97 -12.97
CA ASP A 51 1.37 18.17 -14.16
C ASP A 51 0.14 17.33 -14.57
N SER A 52 -0.17 17.28 -15.87
CA SER A 52 -1.32 16.53 -16.37
C SER A 52 -1.18 15.02 -16.19
N SER A 53 0.03 14.53 -15.96
CA SER A 53 0.38 13.12 -15.76
C SER A 53 0.50 12.74 -14.27
N PHE A 54 0.22 13.66 -13.35
CA PHE A 54 0.46 13.50 -11.91
C PHE A 54 -0.33 12.36 -11.24
N ALA A 55 -1.34 11.81 -11.93
CA ALA A 55 -2.09 10.66 -11.47
C ALA A 55 -1.27 9.36 -11.47
N CYS A 56 -0.53 9.06 -12.55
CA CYS A 56 0.05 7.74 -12.77
C CYS A 56 1.46 7.76 -13.41
N ASN A 57 2.15 8.89 -13.39
CA ASN A 57 3.34 9.22 -14.18
C ASN A 57 3.08 9.52 -15.65
N LYS A 58 4.11 10.06 -16.31
CA LYS A 58 4.17 10.34 -17.75
C LYS A 58 4.93 9.24 -18.51
N ASP A 59 4.82 9.23 -19.84
CA ASP A 59 5.60 8.35 -20.73
C ASP A 59 5.55 6.86 -20.33
N LEU A 60 4.34 6.34 -20.07
CA LEU A 60 4.11 4.97 -19.60
C LEU A 60 4.44 3.94 -20.69
N ARG A 61 5.72 3.56 -20.79
CA ARG A 61 6.25 2.59 -21.78
C ARG A 61 5.90 1.15 -21.42
N HIS A 62 5.76 0.86 -20.13
CA HIS A 62 5.34 -0.45 -19.62
C HIS A 62 3.86 -0.42 -19.32
N LYS A 63 3.07 -1.15 -20.11
CA LYS A 63 1.63 -1.35 -19.88
C LYS A 63 1.20 -2.66 -20.53
N ASP A 64 0.63 -3.54 -19.74
CA ASP A 64 -0.02 -4.77 -20.20
C ASP A 64 -1.54 -4.74 -19.96
N SER A 65 -2.23 -5.84 -20.28
CA SER A 65 -3.66 -6.01 -20.02
C SER A 65 -3.96 -6.79 -18.73
N THR A 66 -2.94 -7.09 -17.91
CA THR A 66 -3.16 -7.85 -16.68
C THR A 66 -3.94 -7.01 -15.68
N VAL A 67 -4.99 -7.60 -15.10
CA VAL A 67 -5.69 -7.05 -13.93
C VAL A 67 -5.41 -7.96 -12.74
N ILE A 68 -4.71 -7.45 -11.72
CA ILE A 68 -4.32 -8.21 -10.53
C ILE A 68 -5.53 -8.37 -9.60
N SER A 69 -5.88 -9.60 -9.26
CA SER A 69 -6.96 -9.87 -8.30
C SER A 69 -6.48 -9.63 -6.86
N ILE A 70 -7.16 -8.76 -6.13
CA ILE A 70 -6.84 -8.40 -4.74
C ILE A 70 -8.09 -8.61 -3.87
N PRO A 71 -8.12 -9.63 -3.01
CA PRO A 71 -9.17 -9.74 -2.00
C PRO A 71 -9.18 -8.51 -1.08
N ALA A 72 -10.36 -7.99 -0.78
CA ALA A 72 -10.52 -7.03 0.31
C ALA A 72 -9.98 -7.65 1.61
N GLY A 73 -9.19 -6.89 2.38
CA GLY A 73 -8.44 -7.39 3.54
C GLY A 73 -7.09 -8.02 3.23
N ALA A 74 -6.71 -8.20 1.95
CA ALA A 74 -5.40 -8.75 1.61
C ALA A 74 -4.27 -7.80 2.02
N LYS A 75 -3.13 -8.39 2.41
CA LYS A 75 -1.86 -7.66 2.53
C LYS A 75 -1.31 -7.43 1.13
N VAL A 76 -1.26 -6.18 0.70
CA VAL A 76 -0.79 -5.78 -0.63
C VAL A 76 0.58 -5.13 -0.50
N GLY A 77 1.55 -5.60 -1.28
CA GLY A 77 2.87 -4.99 -1.37
C GLY A 77 3.05 -4.21 -2.65
N ALA A 78 3.74 -3.08 -2.57
CA ALA A 78 4.30 -2.35 -3.70
C ALA A 78 5.82 -2.42 -3.62
N TRP A 79 6.46 -2.88 -4.70
CA TRP A 79 7.91 -2.97 -4.79
C TRP A 79 8.47 -1.85 -5.66
N TRP A 80 9.48 -1.19 -5.10
CA TRP A 80 10.21 -0.10 -5.70
C TRP A 80 11.62 -0.56 -6.05
N GLY A 81 12.15 -0.04 -7.14
CA GLY A 81 13.54 -0.24 -7.54
C GLY A 81 14.10 1.02 -8.17
N HIS A 82 15.40 1.20 -8.05
CA HIS A 82 16.12 2.36 -8.57
C HIS A 82 15.84 2.56 -10.07
N VAL A 83 15.97 1.49 -10.85
CA VAL A 83 15.61 1.44 -12.27
C VAL A 83 14.65 0.28 -12.54
N ILE A 84 14.14 0.17 -13.77
CA ILE A 84 13.40 -1.01 -14.21
C ILE A 84 14.28 -2.26 -14.04
N GLY A 85 13.76 -3.25 -13.32
CA GLY A 85 14.46 -4.48 -12.93
C GLY A 85 15.13 -4.43 -11.56
N GLY A 86 15.17 -3.28 -10.89
CA GLY A 86 15.66 -3.14 -9.52
C GLY A 86 16.89 -2.26 -9.39
N ALA A 87 18.03 -2.87 -9.08
CA ALA A 87 19.29 -2.18 -8.90
C ALA A 87 19.90 -1.80 -10.27
N GLN A 88 20.52 -0.63 -10.36
CA GLN A 88 21.22 -0.17 -11.58
C GLN A 88 22.50 -0.99 -11.86
N GLY A 89 23.04 -1.65 -10.84
CA GLY A 89 24.21 -2.52 -10.94
C GLY A 89 24.45 -3.31 -9.65
N SER A 90 25.54 -4.07 -9.63
CA SER A 90 25.95 -4.79 -8.42
C SER A 90 26.28 -3.80 -7.30
N ASN A 91 25.79 -4.08 -6.09
CA ASN A 91 25.98 -3.26 -4.90
C ASN A 91 25.51 -1.81 -5.05
N ASP A 92 24.44 -1.59 -5.83
CA ASP A 92 23.80 -0.29 -5.98
C ASP A 92 23.42 0.30 -4.61
N PRO A 93 24.09 1.38 -4.15
CA PRO A 93 23.85 1.96 -2.83
C PRO A 93 22.51 2.69 -2.75
N ASP A 94 21.91 3.00 -3.90
CA ASP A 94 20.67 3.75 -4.05
C ASP A 94 19.51 2.82 -4.41
N HIS A 95 19.69 1.50 -4.42
CA HIS A 95 18.59 0.56 -4.51
C HIS A 95 17.95 0.31 -3.13
N PRO A 96 16.62 0.39 -2.97
CA PRO A 96 15.57 0.72 -3.97
C PRO A 96 15.41 2.21 -4.28
N ILE A 97 15.86 3.08 -3.37
CA ILE A 97 16.01 4.53 -3.53
C ILE A 97 17.14 4.98 -2.60
N ALA A 98 17.81 6.10 -2.87
CA ALA A 98 18.84 6.62 -1.98
C ALA A 98 18.28 6.93 -0.58
N LYS A 99 19.06 6.65 0.47
CA LYS A 99 18.66 6.83 1.87
C LYS A 99 18.30 8.28 2.24
N SER A 100 18.74 9.26 1.45
CA SER A 100 18.43 10.67 1.63
C SER A 100 16.97 11.01 1.33
N HIS A 101 16.28 10.19 0.52
CA HIS A 101 14.93 10.46 0.01
C HIS A 101 13.83 10.18 1.03
N LYS A 102 13.96 10.75 2.23
CA LYS A 102 12.96 10.64 3.29
C LYS A 102 11.61 11.16 2.83
N GLY A 103 10.55 10.48 3.26
CA GLY A 103 9.19 10.92 3.01
C GLY A 103 8.13 9.83 3.12
N PRO A 104 6.86 10.17 2.86
CA PRO A 104 5.74 9.25 2.99
C PRO A 104 5.60 8.31 1.77
N ILE A 105 4.82 7.26 1.97
CA ILE A 105 4.28 6.41 0.90
C ILE A 105 2.75 6.33 1.05
N GLN A 106 2.02 6.50 -0.04
CA GLN A 106 0.57 6.63 -0.05
C GLN A 106 -0.09 5.76 -1.11
N TYR A 107 -1.33 5.34 -0.83
CA TYR A 107 -2.11 4.44 -1.66
C TYR A 107 -3.50 5.02 -1.92
N TYR A 108 -3.85 5.16 -3.19
CA TYR A 108 -5.15 5.65 -3.63
C TYR A 108 -5.80 4.67 -4.60
N LEU A 109 -7.12 4.60 -4.56
CA LEU A 109 -7.92 3.87 -5.54
C LEU A 109 -8.78 4.84 -6.34
N ALA A 110 -8.94 4.55 -7.63
CA ALA A 110 -9.98 5.12 -8.47
C ALA A 110 -10.78 3.98 -9.10
N LYS A 111 -12.09 3.97 -8.89
CA LYS A 111 -12.98 2.99 -9.54
C LYS A 111 -13.01 3.26 -11.03
N VAL A 112 -12.91 2.21 -11.83
CA VAL A 112 -13.00 2.28 -13.29
C VAL A 112 -13.86 1.15 -13.83
N ASP A 113 -14.32 1.27 -15.07
CA ASP A 113 -15.12 0.22 -15.72
C ASP A 113 -14.28 -1.01 -16.05
N ASN A 114 -13.05 -0.78 -16.54
CA ASN A 114 -12.09 -1.82 -16.85
C ASN A 114 -10.66 -1.33 -16.56
N ALA A 115 -9.97 -1.98 -15.63
CA ALA A 115 -8.65 -1.54 -15.17
C ALA A 115 -7.55 -1.67 -16.25
N ALA A 116 -7.70 -2.58 -17.22
CA ALA A 116 -6.76 -2.74 -18.32
C ALA A 116 -6.84 -1.60 -19.34
N THR A 117 -8.04 -1.06 -19.59
CA THR A 117 -8.27 -0.10 -20.67
C THR A 117 -8.52 1.33 -20.20
N ALA A 118 -8.84 1.55 -18.92
CA ALA A 118 -9.12 2.88 -18.38
C ALA A 118 -7.98 3.89 -18.64
N GLY A 119 -8.36 5.13 -18.97
CA GLY A 119 -7.46 6.28 -18.92
C GLY A 119 -7.04 6.62 -17.49
N THR A 120 -6.17 7.62 -17.31
CA THR A 120 -5.65 8.04 -16.00
C THR A 120 -6.12 9.43 -15.57
N THR A 121 -6.77 10.16 -16.49
CA THR A 121 -7.23 11.54 -16.30
C THR A 121 -8.70 11.57 -15.89
N GLY A 122 -9.11 12.61 -15.13
CA GLY A 122 -10.50 12.83 -14.76
C GLY A 122 -11.10 11.80 -13.80
N LEU A 123 -10.27 10.92 -13.22
CA LEU A 123 -10.70 9.91 -12.28
C LEU A 123 -10.93 10.50 -10.87
N GLN A 124 -11.87 9.91 -10.13
CA GLN A 124 -12.13 10.23 -8.74
C GLN A 124 -11.33 9.31 -7.82
N TRP A 125 -10.29 9.85 -7.20
CA TRP A 125 -9.39 9.11 -6.32
C TRP A 125 -9.81 9.24 -4.86
N PHE A 126 -9.73 8.15 -4.12
CA PHE A 126 -9.86 8.15 -2.66
C PHE A 126 -8.67 7.42 -2.04
N LYS A 127 -8.19 7.92 -0.89
CA LYS A 127 -7.04 7.34 -0.20
C LYS A 127 -7.48 6.09 0.56
N VAL A 128 -6.70 5.02 0.49
CA VAL A 128 -6.96 3.77 1.22
C VAL A 128 -5.93 3.47 2.30
N ALA A 129 -4.71 3.99 2.16
CA ALA A 129 -3.67 3.89 3.17
C ALA A 129 -2.60 4.96 2.95
N HIS A 130 -1.83 5.24 4.00
CA HIS A 130 -0.59 6.00 3.94
C HIS A 130 0.34 5.57 5.08
N ASP A 131 1.62 5.79 4.89
CA ASP A 131 2.62 5.81 5.95
C ASP A 131 3.48 7.07 5.80
N GLY A 132 3.88 7.66 6.92
CA GLY A 132 4.56 8.96 6.99
C GLY A 132 5.79 8.92 7.87
N LEU A 133 5.99 9.96 8.68
CA LEU A 133 7.00 9.97 9.74
C LEU A 133 6.35 9.48 11.04
N SER A 134 6.87 8.40 11.61
CA SER A 134 6.44 7.87 12.91
C SER A 134 7.63 7.32 13.68
N ASN A 135 7.76 7.67 14.97
CA ASN A 135 8.83 7.20 15.85
C ASN A 135 10.25 7.34 15.25
N GLY A 136 10.52 8.48 14.58
CA GLY A 136 11.82 8.76 13.96
C GLY A 136 12.13 7.92 12.71
N LYS A 137 11.11 7.29 12.11
CA LYS A 137 11.25 6.47 10.89
C LYS A 137 10.26 6.93 9.83
N TRP A 138 10.73 7.13 8.61
CA TRP A 138 9.88 7.41 7.45
C TRP A 138 9.40 6.12 6.78
N ALA A 139 8.30 6.21 6.02
CA ALA A 139 7.84 5.12 5.15
C ALA A 139 8.96 4.63 4.19
N VAL A 140 9.78 5.55 3.66
CA VAL A 140 10.94 5.21 2.82
C VAL A 140 11.98 4.40 3.60
N ASP A 141 12.22 4.67 4.88
CA ASP A 141 13.13 3.86 5.70
C ASP A 141 12.61 2.43 5.86
N THR A 142 11.28 2.29 6.04
CA THR A 142 10.61 0.99 6.09
C THR A 142 10.77 0.25 4.76
N MET A 143 10.54 0.92 3.64
CA MET A 143 10.70 0.36 2.30
C MET A 143 12.15 -0.11 2.03
N ILE A 144 13.14 0.70 2.36
CA ILE A 144 14.56 0.35 2.22
C ILE A 144 14.89 -0.88 3.10
N SER A 145 14.44 -0.90 4.36
CA SER A 145 14.66 -2.05 5.26
C SER A 145 14.00 -3.34 4.79
N ASN A 146 12.98 -3.22 3.93
CA ASN A 146 12.24 -4.33 3.34
C ASN A 146 12.65 -4.60 1.88
N ASN A 147 13.87 -4.21 1.48
CA ASN A 147 14.43 -4.46 0.15
C ASN A 147 13.51 -3.98 -1.00
N GLY A 148 12.95 -2.78 -0.87
CA GLY A 148 12.07 -2.17 -1.88
C GLY A 148 10.58 -2.40 -1.66
N TRP A 149 10.18 -3.30 -0.76
CA TRP A 149 8.75 -3.53 -0.49
C TRP A 149 8.19 -2.59 0.57
N HIS A 150 7.06 -1.94 0.24
CA HIS A 150 6.20 -1.29 1.21
C HIS A 150 4.79 -1.89 1.14
N TYR A 151 4.13 -2.06 2.29
CA TYR A 151 2.87 -2.80 2.38
C TYR A 151 1.74 -1.97 2.95
N PHE A 152 0.52 -2.26 2.51
CA PHE A 152 -0.72 -1.85 3.17
C PHE A 152 -1.71 -3.01 3.19
N THR A 153 -2.75 -2.89 4.02
CA THR A 153 -3.88 -3.82 3.99
C THR A 153 -4.99 -3.20 3.16
N MET A 154 -5.47 -3.91 2.13
CA MET A 154 -6.63 -3.48 1.35
C MET A 154 -7.84 -3.35 2.29
N PRO A 155 -8.54 -2.19 2.38
CA PRO A 155 -9.64 -2.07 3.32
C PRO A 155 -10.77 -3.05 2.99
N THR A 156 -11.27 -3.74 4.02
CA THR A 156 -12.24 -4.85 3.87
C THR A 156 -13.60 -4.41 3.32
N CYS A 157 -13.95 -3.13 3.51
CA CYS A 157 -15.23 -2.56 3.11
C CYS A 157 -15.26 -2.06 1.66
N VAL A 158 -14.13 -2.01 0.94
CA VAL A 158 -14.08 -1.54 -0.45
C VAL A 158 -14.95 -2.44 -1.32
N ALA A 159 -15.81 -1.83 -2.15
CA ALA A 159 -16.66 -2.55 -3.08
C ALA A 159 -15.84 -3.36 -4.09
N PRO A 160 -16.29 -4.57 -4.49
CA PRO A 160 -15.61 -5.33 -5.52
C PRO A 160 -15.70 -4.64 -6.89
N GLY A 161 -14.71 -4.94 -7.75
CA GLY A 161 -14.66 -4.46 -9.12
C GLY A 161 -13.29 -3.92 -9.52
N ASP A 162 -13.23 -3.32 -10.71
CA ASP A 162 -11.99 -2.80 -11.29
C ASP A 162 -11.62 -1.43 -10.73
N TYR A 163 -10.34 -1.27 -10.40
CA TYR A 163 -9.74 -0.03 -9.91
C TYR A 163 -8.37 0.19 -10.55
N LEU A 164 -7.96 1.45 -10.67
CA LEU A 164 -6.54 1.79 -10.68
C LEU A 164 -6.08 2.02 -9.24
N LEU A 165 -4.97 1.39 -8.87
CA LEU A 165 -4.25 1.60 -7.61
C LEU A 165 -3.05 2.50 -7.88
N ARG A 166 -3.12 3.76 -7.44
CA ARG A 166 -2.00 4.69 -7.47
C ARG A 166 -1.17 4.50 -6.21
N VAL A 167 0.11 4.21 -6.38
CA VAL A 167 1.09 4.13 -5.29
C VAL A 167 2.06 5.29 -5.46
N GLU A 168 2.29 6.06 -4.40
CA GLU A 168 3.11 7.26 -4.46
C GLU A 168 4.14 7.29 -3.33
N LEU A 169 5.37 7.65 -3.68
CA LEU A 169 6.44 8.05 -2.77
C LEU A 169 6.73 9.54 -3.01
N ILE A 170 6.81 10.32 -1.93
CA ILE A 170 7.21 11.74 -2.01
C ILE A 170 8.56 11.92 -1.34
N ALA A 171 9.62 12.20 -2.08
CA ALA A 171 10.93 12.47 -1.49
C ALA A 171 11.05 13.97 -1.12
N LEU A 172 11.39 14.21 0.15
CA LEU A 172 11.32 15.54 0.77
C LEU A 172 12.69 16.18 1.02
N HIS A 173 13.78 15.58 0.54
CA HIS A 173 15.14 16.04 0.80
C HIS A 173 15.41 17.48 0.31
N GLY A 174 14.66 17.96 -0.69
CA GLY A 174 14.69 19.33 -1.21
C GLY A 174 13.43 20.17 -0.91
N ALA A 175 12.45 19.61 -0.18
CA ALA A 175 11.09 20.16 -0.06
C ALA A 175 10.98 21.47 0.73
N GLN A 176 12.06 21.93 1.38
CA GLN A 176 12.09 23.24 2.04
C GLN A 176 11.84 24.40 1.04
N ASN A 177 12.20 24.17 -0.23
CA ASN A 177 11.95 25.10 -1.32
C ASN A 177 10.68 24.68 -2.06
N GLN A 178 9.88 25.67 -2.48
CA GLN A 178 8.73 25.42 -3.34
C GLN A 178 9.17 24.72 -4.65
N GLY A 179 8.47 23.66 -5.04
CA GLY A 179 8.85 22.82 -6.19
C GLY A 179 10.03 21.87 -5.94
N GLY A 180 10.57 21.84 -4.71
CA GLY A 180 11.68 20.94 -4.34
C GLY A 180 11.25 19.54 -3.89
N ALA A 181 9.95 19.31 -3.65
CA ALA A 181 9.42 17.96 -3.43
C ALA A 181 9.45 17.16 -4.73
N GLN A 182 9.87 15.91 -4.64
CA GLN A 182 9.95 14.99 -5.77
C GLN A 182 8.92 13.89 -5.60
N PHE A 183 8.04 13.75 -6.58
CA PHE A 183 6.95 12.80 -6.56
C PHE A 183 7.23 11.66 -7.52
N TYR A 184 7.21 10.43 -6.99
CA TYR A 184 7.33 9.19 -7.72
C TYR A 184 6.01 8.45 -7.58
N MET A 185 5.34 8.15 -8.69
CA MET A 185 4.07 7.44 -8.62
C MET A 185 3.81 6.64 -9.88
N GLU A 186 3.29 5.44 -9.72
CA GLU A 186 2.81 4.61 -10.82
C GLU A 186 1.44 4.03 -10.45
N CYS A 187 0.74 3.50 -11.45
CA CYS A 187 -0.59 2.92 -11.26
C CYS A 187 -0.61 1.43 -11.60
N ALA A 188 -1.17 0.62 -10.70
CA ALA A 188 -1.47 -0.77 -10.95
C ALA A 188 -2.94 -0.97 -11.35
N GLN A 189 -3.18 -1.94 -12.23
CA GLN A 189 -4.49 -2.38 -12.71
C GLN A 189 -4.95 -3.51 -11.80
N ILE A 190 -5.99 -3.27 -10.99
CA ILE A 190 -6.43 -4.24 -9.99
C ILE A 190 -7.93 -4.52 -10.09
N ARG A 191 -8.33 -5.70 -9.62
CA ARG A 191 -9.71 -6.07 -9.36
C ARG A 191 -9.85 -6.42 -7.88
N VAL A 192 -10.61 -5.62 -7.16
CA VAL A 192 -10.96 -5.92 -5.77
C VAL A 192 -12.03 -7.02 -5.76
N THR A 193 -11.85 -8.04 -4.94
CA THR A 193 -12.85 -9.11 -4.72
C THR A 193 -13.30 -9.13 -3.25
N GLY A 194 -14.47 -9.72 -2.99
CA GLY A 194 -15.08 -9.74 -1.66
C GLY A 194 -16.50 -9.16 -1.68
N THR A 195 -16.99 -8.75 -0.51
CA THR A 195 -18.40 -8.36 -0.29
C THR A 195 -18.57 -6.92 0.20
N GLY A 196 -17.51 -6.12 0.21
CA GLY A 196 -17.59 -4.71 0.59
C GLY A 196 -18.58 -3.93 -0.28
N THR A 197 -19.02 -2.77 0.21
CA THR A 197 -19.97 -1.90 -0.49
C THR A 197 -19.51 -0.44 -0.57
N ASN A 198 -18.41 -0.09 0.10
CA ASN A 198 -17.86 1.26 0.12
C ASN A 198 -17.23 1.59 -1.24
N LYS A 199 -17.78 2.60 -1.91
CA LYS A 199 -17.32 3.07 -3.23
C LYS A 199 -16.22 4.14 -3.15
N GLY A 200 -15.77 4.48 -1.95
CA GLY A 200 -14.87 5.59 -1.67
C GLY A 200 -15.61 6.79 -1.07
N SER A 201 -14.85 7.68 -0.44
CA SER A 201 -15.30 8.97 0.09
C SER A 201 -14.16 9.97 0.02
N ASN A 202 -14.45 11.27 0.25
CA ASN A 202 -13.45 12.35 0.19
C ASN A 202 -12.66 12.34 -1.14
N PHE A 203 -13.39 12.18 -2.25
CA PHE A 203 -12.79 12.07 -3.57
C PHE A 203 -11.98 13.31 -3.92
N VAL A 204 -10.84 13.09 -4.56
CA VAL A 204 -9.95 14.12 -5.08
C VAL A 204 -9.55 13.80 -6.52
N SER A 205 -9.06 14.81 -7.22
CA SER A 205 -8.53 14.69 -8.58
C SER A 205 -7.00 14.79 -8.56
N PHE A 206 -6.34 14.10 -9.50
CA PHE A 206 -4.93 14.30 -9.80
C PHE A 206 -4.78 14.71 -11.27
N PRO A 207 -4.20 15.89 -11.57
CA PRO A 207 -3.80 16.95 -10.64
C PRO A 207 -4.99 17.60 -9.90
N GLY A 208 -4.72 18.24 -8.75
CA GLY A 208 -5.71 19.00 -7.97
C GLY A 208 -5.72 18.72 -6.46
N ALA A 209 -5.44 17.48 -6.05
CA ALA A 209 -5.47 17.09 -4.63
C ALA A 209 -4.38 17.76 -3.78
N TYR A 210 -3.25 18.10 -4.40
CA TYR A 210 -2.10 18.72 -3.75
C TYR A 210 -1.88 20.14 -4.25
N LYS A 211 -1.43 21.01 -3.35
CA LYS A 211 -0.92 22.34 -3.65
C LYS A 211 0.58 22.37 -3.41
N ALA A 212 1.29 23.20 -4.18
CA ALA A 212 2.74 23.33 -4.07
C ALA A 212 3.21 23.84 -2.69
N ASN A 213 2.31 24.46 -1.92
CA ASN A 213 2.56 24.99 -0.58
C ASN A 213 1.80 24.21 0.52
N ASP A 214 1.27 23.02 0.23
CA ASP A 214 0.73 22.17 1.30
C ASP A 214 1.85 21.83 2.31
N PRO A 215 1.56 21.77 3.62
CA PRO A 215 2.58 21.57 4.66
C PRO A 215 3.26 20.19 4.61
N GLY A 216 2.73 19.25 3.82
CA GLY A 216 3.36 17.97 3.52
C GLY A 216 4.16 17.94 2.21
N VAL A 217 4.05 19.01 1.40
CA VAL A 217 4.69 19.17 0.09
C VAL A 217 5.84 20.17 0.19
N GLN A 218 5.60 21.37 0.74
CA GLN A 218 6.65 22.34 1.04
C GLN A 218 6.97 22.30 2.53
N VAL A 219 8.05 21.62 2.89
CA VAL A 219 8.39 21.30 4.29
C VAL A 219 9.89 21.18 4.47
N ASN A 220 10.41 21.70 5.60
CA ASN A 220 11.77 21.40 6.04
C ASN A 220 11.76 20.14 6.91
N VAL A 221 12.38 19.07 6.43
CA VAL A 221 12.49 17.80 7.17
C VAL A 221 13.70 17.73 8.09
N TYR A 222 14.64 18.67 8.00
CA TYR A 222 15.89 18.65 8.75
C TYR A 222 15.74 19.33 10.12
N ASP A 223 16.20 18.65 11.16
CA ASP A 223 16.32 19.21 12.51
C ASP A 223 17.54 20.14 12.64
N THR A 224 17.76 20.68 13.84
CA THR A 224 18.89 21.58 14.13
C THR A 224 20.27 20.92 14.00
N LYS A 225 20.32 19.59 13.94
CA LYS A 225 21.54 18.79 13.71
C LYS A 225 21.65 18.32 12.25
N GLY A 226 20.77 18.79 11.37
CA GLY A 226 20.73 18.40 9.96
C GLY A 226 20.19 16.99 9.73
N GLN A 227 19.51 16.38 10.70
CA GLN A 227 18.92 15.05 10.55
C GLN A 227 17.50 15.16 9.95
N PRO A 228 17.17 14.38 8.90
CA PRO A 228 15.92 14.55 8.16
C PRO A 228 14.71 13.87 8.84
N TYR A 229 14.55 14.04 10.16
CA TYR A 229 13.48 13.41 10.97
C TYR A 229 12.64 14.42 11.75
N MET A 230 12.63 15.68 11.30
CA MET A 230 11.78 16.77 11.82
C MET A 230 11.94 17.11 13.31
N GLY A 231 12.93 16.56 14.01
CA GLY A 231 13.23 16.92 15.41
C GLY A 231 12.07 16.73 16.40
N GLY A 232 11.15 15.80 16.10
CA GLY A 232 9.95 15.56 16.91
C GLY A 232 8.71 16.36 16.47
N ALA A 233 8.80 17.21 15.44
CA ALA A 233 7.62 17.83 14.84
C ALA A 233 6.80 16.80 14.05
N ASN A 234 5.48 17.03 14.02
CA ASN A 234 4.56 16.15 13.30
C ASN A 234 4.57 16.45 11.80
N TYR A 235 4.77 15.41 10.99
CA TYR A 235 4.60 15.49 9.54
C TYR A 235 3.12 15.41 9.17
N VAL A 236 2.65 16.31 8.30
CA VAL A 236 1.28 16.29 7.75
C VAL A 236 1.33 15.65 6.37
N ILE A 237 0.76 14.46 6.24
CA ILE A 237 0.73 13.73 4.96
C ILE A 237 -0.23 14.45 3.98
N PRO A 238 0.18 14.76 2.74
CA PRO A 238 -0.67 15.45 1.75
C PRO A 238 -1.94 14.70 1.36
N GLY A 239 -2.99 15.43 0.94
CA GLY A 239 -4.24 14.86 0.43
C GLY A 239 -5.25 14.45 1.52
N PRO A 240 -6.36 13.79 1.12
CA PRO A 240 -7.44 13.43 2.04
C PRO A 240 -7.01 12.36 3.04
N ALA A 241 -7.76 12.19 4.13
CA ALA A 241 -7.59 11.04 5.02
C ALA A 241 -7.93 9.72 4.31
N PRO A 242 -7.29 8.59 4.67
CA PRO A 242 -7.72 7.27 4.22
C PRO A 242 -9.17 6.99 4.61
N ILE A 243 -9.87 6.23 3.78
CA ILE A 243 -11.18 5.69 4.18
C ILE A 243 -11.03 4.80 5.42
N THR A 244 -12.07 4.78 6.25
CA THR A 244 -12.15 3.88 7.40
C THR A 244 -13.25 2.85 7.17
N CYS A 245 -12.96 1.59 7.50
CA CYS A 245 -13.97 0.55 7.55
C CYS A 245 -14.44 0.41 8.99
N THR A 246 -15.60 0.96 9.32
CA THR A 246 -16.24 0.75 10.62
C THR A 246 -16.70 -0.71 10.71
N ALA A 247 -16.25 -1.43 11.74
CA ALA A 247 -16.83 -2.73 12.07
C ALA A 247 -18.33 -2.51 12.38
N GLY A 248 -19.22 -3.01 11.51
CA GLY A 248 -20.67 -2.97 11.74
C GLY A 248 -21.52 -2.31 10.67
N GLN A 249 -20.96 -1.73 9.60
CA GLN A 249 -21.78 -1.30 8.46
C GLN A 249 -21.75 -2.32 7.31
N ASN A 250 -22.33 -3.50 7.59
CA ASN A 250 -23.14 -4.17 6.58
C ASN A 250 -24.40 -3.31 6.39
N GLY A 251 -24.24 -2.21 5.65
CA GLY A 251 -25.33 -1.31 5.28
C GLY A 251 -26.29 -2.04 4.34
N SER A 252 -27.25 -2.73 4.95
CA SER A 252 -28.52 -3.09 4.34
C SER A 252 -29.19 -1.82 3.84
N GLY A 253 -29.42 -1.75 2.54
CA GLY A 253 -29.95 -0.57 1.87
C GLY A 253 -30.19 -0.83 0.39
N GLY A 254 -30.95 -1.88 0.09
CA GLY A 254 -31.35 -2.25 -1.27
C GLY A 254 -32.60 -3.10 -1.22
N SER A 255 -33.76 -2.44 -1.20
CA SER A 255 -35.08 -3.07 -1.37
C SER A 255 -35.15 -3.74 -2.73
N THR A 256 -35.04 -5.07 -2.72
CA THR A 256 -35.32 -5.91 -3.89
C THR A 256 -36.72 -6.51 -3.71
N PRO A 257 -37.60 -6.53 -4.74
CA PRO A 257 -38.97 -7.02 -4.62
C PRO A 257 -38.99 -8.49 -4.16
N SER A 258 -39.89 -8.79 -3.23
CA SER A 258 -40.11 -10.12 -2.68
C SER A 258 -40.54 -11.10 -3.77
N GLU A 259 -39.70 -12.08 -4.07
CA GLU A 259 -40.08 -13.35 -4.67
C GLU A 259 -40.72 -14.24 -3.58
N PRO A 260 -41.68 -15.14 -3.90
CA PRO A 260 -42.42 -15.89 -2.89
C PRO A 260 -41.52 -16.90 -2.16
N GLN A 261 -41.50 -16.81 -0.84
CA GLN A 261 -40.76 -17.67 0.08
C GLN A 261 -41.25 -19.14 0.02
N PRO A 262 -40.37 -20.13 -0.20
CA PRO A 262 -40.65 -21.53 0.10
C PRO A 262 -40.69 -21.75 1.62
N GLU A 263 -41.54 -22.68 2.05
CA GLU A 263 -41.80 -23.06 3.45
C GLU A 263 -40.51 -23.34 4.28
N PRO A 264 -40.50 -23.09 5.60
CA PRO A 264 -39.30 -23.23 6.42
C PRO A 264 -38.86 -24.68 6.53
N GLN A 265 -37.64 -24.97 6.06
CA GLN A 265 -36.96 -26.22 6.33
C GLN A 265 -36.24 -26.14 7.69
N PRO A 266 -36.29 -27.18 8.55
CA PRO A 266 -35.73 -27.14 9.89
C PRO A 266 -34.19 -26.99 9.89
N ALA A 267 -33.69 -26.32 10.93
CA ALA A 267 -32.27 -26.07 11.17
C ALA A 267 -31.45 -27.38 11.31
N PRO A 268 -30.19 -27.42 10.84
CA PRO A 268 -29.30 -28.55 11.12
C PRO A 268 -29.00 -28.62 12.62
N GLU A 269 -29.20 -29.79 13.21
CA GLU A 269 -28.74 -30.11 14.57
C GLU A 269 -27.23 -29.95 14.70
N ALA A 270 -26.80 -29.41 15.84
CA ALA A 270 -25.41 -29.43 16.26
C ALA A 270 -24.91 -30.88 16.39
N PRO A 271 -23.67 -31.20 15.99
CA PRO A 271 -23.14 -32.55 16.19
C PRO A 271 -23.06 -32.84 17.69
N SER A 272 -23.81 -33.86 18.13
CA SER A 272 -23.90 -34.33 19.51
C SER A 272 -22.68 -35.14 19.99
N ALA A 273 -21.58 -35.12 19.24
CA ALA A 273 -20.33 -35.76 19.60
C ALA A 273 -19.32 -34.67 19.98
N GLY A 274 -18.77 -34.74 21.20
CA GLY A 274 -17.64 -33.90 21.59
C GLY A 274 -16.44 -34.07 20.64
N ALA A 275 -15.42 -33.23 20.77
CA ALA A 275 -14.20 -33.35 19.99
C ALA A 275 -13.54 -34.73 20.23
N ALA A 276 -13.00 -35.34 19.17
CA ALA A 276 -12.25 -36.59 19.28
C ALA A 276 -11.03 -36.43 20.20
N LEU A 277 -10.47 -37.54 20.68
CA LEU A 277 -9.21 -37.53 21.41
C LEU A 277 -8.13 -36.77 20.62
N TYR A 278 -7.38 -35.89 21.31
CA TYR A 278 -6.45 -34.92 20.74
C TYR A 278 -7.06 -33.79 19.89
N GLY A 279 -8.37 -33.73 19.74
CA GLY A 279 -9.10 -32.64 19.11
C GLY A 279 -9.21 -31.40 20.01
N GLN A 280 -9.38 -30.23 19.38
CA GLN A 280 -9.60 -28.98 20.11
C GLN A 280 -11.00 -28.97 20.74
N CYS A 281 -11.05 -28.68 22.03
CA CYS A 281 -12.29 -28.65 22.84
C CYS A 281 -12.50 -27.31 23.55
N GLY A 282 -11.77 -26.26 23.16
CA GLY A 282 -11.89 -24.94 23.77
C GLY A 282 -10.82 -23.93 23.35
N GLY A 283 -10.97 -22.69 23.82
CA GLY A 283 -10.12 -21.54 23.52
C GLY A 283 -10.95 -20.25 23.34
N ALA A 284 -10.40 -19.08 23.68
CA ALA A 284 -11.12 -17.80 23.69
C ALA A 284 -11.80 -17.39 22.35
N THR A 285 -11.44 -18.01 21.24
CA THR A 285 -12.04 -17.78 19.90
C THR A 285 -12.57 -19.08 19.25
N TRP A 286 -12.65 -20.18 20.00
CA TRP A 286 -13.09 -21.48 19.48
C TRP A 286 -14.62 -21.56 19.41
N ALA A 287 -15.15 -21.83 18.22
CA ALA A 287 -16.59 -22.00 17.96
C ALA A 287 -17.02 -23.48 17.78
N GLY A 288 -16.08 -24.42 17.94
CA GLY A 288 -16.35 -25.85 17.80
C GLY A 288 -16.78 -26.51 19.12
N PRO A 289 -16.71 -27.85 19.22
CA PRO A 289 -17.13 -28.58 20.40
C PRO A 289 -16.40 -28.11 21.66
N THR A 290 -17.12 -28.00 22.77
CA THR A 290 -16.59 -27.63 24.10
C THR A 290 -16.47 -28.83 25.05
N THR A 291 -16.82 -30.02 24.58
CA THR A 291 -16.73 -31.31 25.28
C THR A 291 -15.88 -32.28 24.46
N CYS A 292 -15.40 -33.35 25.08
CA CYS A 292 -14.67 -34.43 24.41
C CYS A 292 -15.57 -35.64 24.21
N ALA A 293 -15.50 -36.28 23.05
CA ALA A 293 -16.13 -37.58 22.82
C ALA A 293 -15.46 -38.68 23.67
N GLU A 294 -14.14 -38.55 23.89
CA GLU A 294 -13.32 -39.43 24.75
C GLU A 294 -12.26 -38.61 25.49
N GLY A 295 -11.98 -38.97 26.75
CA GLY A 295 -10.99 -38.28 27.57
C GLY A 295 -11.51 -37.01 28.25
N THR A 296 -10.60 -36.14 28.68
CA THR A 296 -10.92 -34.88 29.36
C THR A 296 -10.40 -33.68 28.58
N CYS A 297 -11.21 -32.63 28.47
CA CYS A 297 -10.77 -31.37 27.88
C CYS A 297 -9.79 -30.66 28.83
N LYS A 298 -8.52 -30.53 28.44
CA LYS A 298 -7.49 -29.82 29.21
C LYS A 298 -7.15 -28.51 28.52
N ALA A 299 -7.24 -27.41 29.27
CA ALA A 299 -6.78 -26.11 28.80
C ALA A 299 -5.26 -26.10 28.65
N ASN A 300 -4.78 -25.53 27.55
CA ASN A 300 -3.38 -25.31 27.24
C ASN A 300 -3.20 -23.85 26.76
N GLY A 301 -3.33 -22.95 27.73
CA GLY A 301 -3.38 -21.50 27.51
C GLY A 301 -4.78 -20.97 27.19
N ASP A 302 -4.89 -19.66 27.04
CA ASP A 302 -6.17 -18.96 26.95
C ASP A 302 -6.91 -19.21 25.62
N TYR A 303 -6.18 -19.59 24.58
CA TYR A 303 -6.70 -19.71 23.22
C TYR A 303 -6.85 -21.15 22.73
N TYR A 304 -6.51 -22.14 23.55
CA TYR A 304 -6.52 -23.53 23.13
C TYR A 304 -6.77 -24.51 24.29
N SER A 305 -7.71 -25.42 24.09
CA SER A 305 -7.92 -26.59 24.96
C SER A 305 -7.99 -27.85 24.11
N GLN A 306 -7.49 -28.97 24.60
CA GLN A 306 -7.41 -30.23 23.86
C GLN A 306 -7.98 -31.40 24.66
N CYS A 307 -8.65 -32.34 23.98
CA CYS A 307 -9.04 -33.61 24.55
C CYS A 307 -7.81 -34.49 24.77
N VAL A 308 -7.56 -34.93 26.00
CA VAL A 308 -6.47 -35.85 26.33
C VAL A 308 -7.00 -37.11 27.01
N PRO A 309 -6.29 -38.26 26.95
CA PRO A 309 -6.70 -39.47 27.64
C PRO A 309 -6.93 -39.22 29.14
N SER A 310 -7.97 -39.83 29.70
CA SER A 310 -8.23 -39.82 31.14
C SER A 310 -7.22 -40.66 31.92
#